data_AF-A0A200Q6B3-F1
#
_entry.id   AF-A0A200Q6B3-F1
#
_cell.length_a   1.000
_cell.length_b   1.000
_cell.length_c   1.000
_cell.angle_alpha   90.00
_cell.angle_beta   90.00
_cell.angle_gamma   90.00
#
_symmetry.space_group_name_H-M   'P 1'
#
loop_
_entity.id
_entity.type
_entity.pdbx_description
1 polymer ?
#
loop_
_entity_poly.entity_id
_entity_poly.type
_entity_poly.pdbx_seq_one_letter_code
_entity_poly.pdbx_strand_id
1 'polypeptide(L)'
;MDLRSIRELRPLLHLLIPLCVHWIAEEMTVSVLVDVTTRALCPGKTTCTEAIYITGVQQTVVGVFKMIVLPVLGQLADDYGRKPLLLLTLSTTIFPFGLLAWNDSKGFVYAYYVLRTISYIISQGSIFCISVAYAADVVEDGKRAIAFGWITGLFSASHVLGNLLARFLPEDHIFEASLLIFCPVYMQLFLVETVQAPPRQDQDSRCFNSIYKALQERCVSMRNAVNVVIRSETLKRIALISFFYELGMSGISSVLLYYLKSAFGFNKNQFSEILMMVGIGSIVSQILVLPVVNPLVGEKVILCIAIFSSIIYALLYGLAWAPWVPYLSASFGVIYVLVKPAMNPQKATRETIAGTLKTPSSHDNFLPELLAADDMTYPSDEYVQERLPLCRLGMYYQLFAVP
;
A
#
# COMPACT_ATOMS: atom_id res chain seq x y z
N MET A 1 13.78 17.18 -15.48
CA MET A 1 12.30 17.25 -15.35
C MET A 1 11.78 18.00 -16.56
N ASP A 2 11.07 17.31 -17.45
CA ASP A 2 10.61 17.87 -18.72
C ASP A 2 9.34 18.72 -18.51
N LEU A 3 9.33 19.99 -18.92
CA LEU A 3 8.23 20.93 -18.69
C LEU A 3 6.89 20.45 -19.27
N ARG A 4 6.95 19.58 -20.30
CA ARG A 4 5.77 18.94 -20.89
C ARG A 4 5.06 18.02 -19.89
N SER A 5 5.81 17.26 -19.08
CA SER A 5 5.24 16.33 -18.10
C SER A 5 4.39 17.04 -17.03
N ILE A 6 4.77 18.26 -16.62
CA ILE A 6 4.02 19.06 -15.64
C ILE A 6 2.68 19.56 -16.23
N ARG A 7 2.64 19.86 -17.53
CA ARG A 7 1.42 20.32 -18.21
C ARG A 7 0.38 19.20 -18.31
N GLU A 8 0.81 17.97 -18.52
CA GLU A 8 -0.05 16.77 -18.57
C GLU A 8 -0.65 16.39 -17.21
N LEU A 9 -0.04 16.82 -16.10
CA LEU A 9 -0.54 16.59 -14.73
C LEU A 9 -1.54 17.64 -14.25
N ARG A 10 -1.71 18.74 -14.98
CA ARG A 10 -2.65 19.81 -14.63
C ARG A 10 -4.06 19.30 -14.26
N PRO A 11 -4.68 18.36 -14.99
CA PRO A 11 -6.00 17.84 -14.61
C PRO A 11 -5.97 16.94 -13.35
N LEU A 12 -4.81 16.37 -13.00
CA LEU A 12 -4.62 15.56 -11.79
C LEU A 12 -4.19 16.36 -10.57
N LEU A 13 -3.86 17.66 -10.73
CA LEU A 13 -3.36 18.50 -9.65
C LEU A 13 -4.32 18.53 -8.44
N HIS A 14 -5.63 18.61 -8.71
CA HIS A 14 -6.66 18.62 -7.67
C HIS A 14 -6.83 17.28 -6.94
N LEU A 15 -6.31 16.18 -7.50
CA LEU A 15 -6.19 14.89 -6.83
C LEU A 15 -4.88 14.79 -6.06
N LEU A 16 -3.75 15.13 -6.70
CA LEU A 16 -2.42 14.90 -6.17
C LEU A 16 -2.11 15.76 -4.94
N ILE A 17 -2.50 17.03 -4.92
CA ILE A 17 -2.25 17.94 -3.79
C ILE A 17 -2.86 17.40 -2.48
N PRO A 18 -4.18 17.16 -2.39
CA PRO A 18 -4.79 16.68 -1.16
C PRO A 18 -4.35 15.24 -0.79
N LEU A 19 -4.01 14.39 -1.76
CA LEU A 19 -3.41 13.08 -1.46
C LEU A 19 -2.01 13.21 -0.83
N CYS A 20 -1.18 14.10 -1.37
CA CYS A 20 0.14 14.39 -0.80
C CYS A 20 0.01 14.85 0.65
N VAL A 21 -0.85 15.83 0.92
CA VAL A 21 -1.09 16.32 2.28
C VAL A 21 -1.61 15.22 3.20
N HIS A 22 -2.53 14.37 2.71
CA HIS A 22 -3.05 13.24 3.47
C HIS A 22 -1.95 12.23 3.84
N TRP A 23 -1.12 11.80 2.88
CA TRP A 23 -0.04 10.85 3.11
C TRP A 23 1.06 11.41 4.01
N ILE A 24 1.39 12.69 3.86
CA ILE A 24 2.32 13.39 4.78
C ILE A 24 1.76 13.36 6.20
N ALA A 25 0.49 13.72 6.38
CA ALA A 25 -0.14 13.76 7.69
C ALA A 25 -0.21 12.38 8.33
N GLU A 26 -0.60 11.34 7.56
CA GLU A 26 -0.65 9.97 8.06
C GLU A 26 0.74 9.48 8.50
N GLU A 27 1.77 9.65 7.67
CA GLU A 27 3.11 9.18 7.99
C GLU A 27 3.73 9.94 9.17
N MET A 28 3.50 11.25 9.25
CA MET A 28 3.98 12.09 10.34
C MET A 28 3.56 11.53 11.72
N THR A 29 2.35 10.98 11.80
CA THR A 29 1.78 10.45 13.05
C THR A 29 2.44 9.15 13.52
N VAL A 30 3.11 8.38 12.64
CA VAL A 30 3.62 7.03 12.95
C VAL A 30 4.62 7.08 14.11
N SER A 31 5.56 8.02 14.06
CA SER A 31 6.58 8.21 15.10
C SER A 31 6.02 8.80 16.40
N VAL A 32 5.09 9.76 16.29
CA VAL A 32 4.42 10.43 17.43
C VAL A 32 3.57 9.44 18.22
N LEU A 33 2.85 8.57 17.51
CA LEU A 33 1.87 7.67 18.10
C LEU A 33 2.50 6.72 19.12
N VAL A 34 3.72 6.24 18.86
CA VAL A 34 4.43 5.34 19.78
C VAL A 34 4.66 6.02 21.12
N ASP A 35 4.99 7.31 21.10
CA ASP A 35 5.22 8.09 22.32
C ASP A 35 3.93 8.34 23.09
N VAL A 36 2.88 8.72 22.38
CA VAL A 36 1.58 9.09 22.95
C VAL A 36 0.85 7.87 23.52
N THR A 37 0.80 6.78 22.77
CA THR A 37 0.16 5.53 23.22
C THR A 37 0.89 4.92 24.41
N THR A 38 2.23 4.96 24.42
CA THR A 38 3.01 4.46 25.55
C THR A 38 2.80 5.32 26.80
N ARG A 39 2.77 6.65 26.65
CA ARG A 39 2.54 7.61 27.76
C ARG A 39 1.17 7.43 28.38
N ALA A 40 0.14 7.23 27.56
CA ALA A 40 -1.25 7.08 28.00
C ALA A 40 -1.57 5.71 28.62
N LEU A 41 -1.11 4.62 28.00
CA LEU A 41 -1.44 3.26 28.43
C LEU A 41 -0.57 2.78 29.59
N CYS A 42 0.70 3.19 29.60
CA CYS A 42 1.74 2.69 30.52
C CYS A 42 2.58 3.85 31.12
N PRO A 43 1.96 4.75 31.91
CA PRO A 43 2.67 5.90 32.47
C PRO A 43 3.85 5.45 33.35
N GLY A 44 5.04 6.02 33.11
CA GLY A 44 6.24 5.78 33.92
C GLY A 44 6.91 4.41 33.75
N LYS A 45 6.47 3.59 32.80
CA LYS A 45 7.09 2.28 32.50
C LYS A 45 7.93 2.35 31.23
N THR A 46 9.09 1.70 31.25
CA THR A 46 9.97 1.55 30.08
C THR A 46 9.40 0.59 29.05
N THR A 47 8.58 -0.38 29.48
CA THR A 47 7.95 -1.37 28.61
C THR A 47 6.42 -1.23 28.65
N CYS A 48 5.79 -1.28 27.47
CA CYS A 48 4.32 -1.23 27.35
C CYS A 48 3.80 -2.39 26.50
N THR A 49 3.73 -3.57 27.11
CA THR A 49 3.22 -4.80 26.48
C THR A 49 1.80 -4.61 25.94
N GLU A 50 0.99 -3.80 26.62
CA GLU A 50 -0.38 -3.48 26.22
C GLU A 50 -0.45 -2.80 24.84
N ALA A 51 0.36 -1.75 24.62
CA ALA A 51 0.40 -1.04 23.33
C ALA A 51 0.87 -1.95 22.18
N ILE A 52 1.86 -2.81 22.46
CA ILE A 52 2.39 -3.79 21.50
C ILE A 52 1.31 -4.79 21.09
N TYR A 53 0.60 -5.37 22.06
CA TYR A 53 -0.43 -6.37 21.79
C TYR A 53 -1.61 -5.77 21.01
N ILE A 54 -2.07 -4.58 21.39
CA ILE A 54 -3.18 -3.89 20.71
C ILE A 54 -2.79 -3.53 19.27
N THR A 55 -1.58 -3.03 19.05
CA THR A 55 -1.09 -2.72 17.70
C THR A 55 -1.01 -3.99 16.84
N GLY A 56 -0.50 -5.09 17.38
CA GLY A 56 -0.44 -6.38 16.68
C GLY A 56 -1.82 -6.88 16.29
N VAL A 57 -2.76 -6.91 17.24
CA VAL A 57 -4.16 -7.32 16.99
C VAL A 57 -4.81 -6.42 15.93
N GLN A 58 -4.62 -5.10 16.02
CA GLN A 58 -5.12 -4.17 15.02
C GLN A 58 -4.61 -4.53 13.62
N GLN A 59 -3.30 -4.72 13.44
CA GLN A 59 -2.72 -5.04 12.13
C GLN A 59 -3.25 -6.35 11.56
N THR A 60 -3.41 -7.38 12.40
CA THR A 60 -4.00 -8.66 11.98
C THR A 60 -5.46 -8.49 11.56
N VAL A 61 -6.28 -7.80 12.36
CA VAL A 61 -7.70 -7.55 12.03
C VAL A 61 -7.81 -6.73 10.74
N VAL A 62 -7.08 -5.62 10.64
CA VAL A 62 -7.04 -4.80 9.42
C VAL A 62 -6.62 -5.64 8.21
N GLY A 63 -5.56 -6.46 8.35
CA GLY A 63 -5.06 -7.34 7.29
C GLY A 63 -6.09 -8.33 6.75
N VAL A 64 -6.86 -8.96 7.65
CA VAL A 64 -7.90 -9.93 7.26
C VAL A 64 -9.08 -9.22 6.58
N PHE A 65 -9.59 -8.15 7.18
CA PHE A 65 -10.78 -7.47 6.66
C PHE A 65 -10.50 -6.67 5.39
N LYS A 66 -9.32 -6.05 5.25
CA LYS A 66 -8.96 -5.29 4.04
C LYS A 66 -8.95 -6.17 2.78
N MET A 67 -8.66 -7.47 2.91
CA MET A 67 -8.66 -8.40 1.79
C MET A 67 -10.03 -8.49 1.08
N ILE A 68 -11.11 -8.26 1.85
CA ILE A 68 -12.49 -8.29 1.37
C ILE A 68 -12.96 -6.88 1.02
N VAL A 69 -12.68 -5.92 1.91
CA VAL A 69 -13.20 -4.54 1.79
C VAL A 69 -12.57 -3.77 0.63
N LEU A 70 -11.28 -3.97 0.35
CA LEU A 70 -10.59 -3.28 -0.74
C LEU A 70 -11.21 -3.57 -2.13
N PRO A 71 -11.44 -4.83 -2.55
CA PRO A 71 -12.17 -5.11 -3.80
C PRO A 71 -13.59 -4.53 -3.82
N VAL A 72 -14.31 -4.61 -2.71
CA VAL A 72 -15.69 -4.11 -2.60
C VAL A 72 -15.73 -2.59 -2.79
N LEU A 73 -14.84 -1.85 -2.11
CA LEU A 73 -14.72 -0.41 -2.28
C LEU A 73 -14.28 -0.01 -3.69
N GLY A 74 -13.44 -0.82 -4.34
CA GLY A 74 -13.09 -0.64 -5.75
C GLY A 74 -14.33 -0.72 -6.65
N GLN A 75 -15.14 -1.76 -6.51
CA GLN A 75 -16.37 -1.93 -7.28
C GLN A 75 -17.39 -0.81 -6.99
N LEU A 76 -17.54 -0.43 -5.72
CA LEU A 76 -18.40 0.68 -5.33
C LEU A 76 -17.91 2.01 -5.91
N ALA A 77 -16.60 2.24 -6.01
CA ALA A 77 -16.05 3.44 -6.64
C ALA A 77 -16.31 3.46 -8.16
N ASP A 78 -16.33 2.29 -8.81
CA ASP A 78 -16.67 2.19 -10.23
C ASP A 78 -18.18 2.38 -10.48
N ASP A 79 -19.07 1.98 -9.54
CA ASP A 79 -20.52 2.08 -9.70
C ASP A 79 -21.13 3.41 -9.20
N TYR A 80 -20.62 3.94 -8.08
CA TYR A 80 -21.12 5.16 -7.41
C TYR A 80 -20.26 6.40 -7.69
N GLY A 81 -19.11 6.20 -8.32
CA GLY A 81 -18.17 7.23 -8.69
C GLY A 81 -16.98 7.36 -7.75
N ARG A 82 -15.91 7.94 -8.29
CA ARG A 82 -14.59 7.90 -7.66
C ARG A 82 -14.44 9.01 -6.62
N LYS A 83 -15.00 10.19 -6.85
CA LYS A 83 -14.93 11.32 -5.90
C LYS A 83 -15.63 11.00 -4.57
N PRO A 84 -16.89 10.51 -4.50
CA PRO A 84 -17.55 10.28 -3.22
C PRO A 84 -16.86 9.19 -2.41
N LEU A 85 -16.32 8.15 -3.06
CA LEU A 85 -15.59 7.08 -2.38
C LEU A 85 -14.20 7.55 -1.90
N LEU A 86 -13.49 8.40 -2.65
CA LEU A 86 -12.27 9.06 -2.17
C LEU A 86 -12.56 9.95 -0.95
N LEU A 87 -13.62 10.76 -1.01
CA LEU A 87 -14.01 11.60 0.11
C LEU A 87 -14.39 10.79 1.35
N LEU A 88 -15.13 9.70 1.16
CA LEU A 88 -15.49 8.79 2.24
C LEU A 88 -14.24 8.20 2.90
N THR A 89 -13.34 7.62 2.09
CA THR A 89 -12.12 6.96 2.59
C THR A 89 -11.13 7.93 3.23
N LEU A 90 -11.09 9.19 2.80
CA LEU A 90 -10.27 10.21 3.48
C LEU A 90 -10.93 10.69 4.77
N SER A 91 -12.25 10.88 4.76
CA SER A 91 -12.97 11.40 5.93
C SER A 91 -12.92 10.44 7.11
N THR A 92 -12.92 9.13 6.86
CA THR A 92 -12.79 8.11 7.93
C THR A 92 -11.48 8.24 8.72
N THR A 93 -10.41 8.74 8.09
CA THR A 93 -9.11 8.93 8.76
C THR A 93 -9.10 10.11 9.72
N ILE A 94 -10.01 11.08 9.56
CA ILE A 94 -10.08 12.28 10.42
C ILE A 94 -10.50 11.91 11.84
N PHE A 95 -11.50 11.04 11.98
CA PHE A 95 -12.11 10.70 13.27
C PHE A 95 -11.12 10.17 14.33
N PRO A 96 -10.24 9.18 14.05
CA PRO A 96 -9.29 8.71 15.04
C PRO A 96 -8.34 9.84 15.46
N PHE A 97 -7.76 10.60 14.54
CA PHE A 97 -6.83 11.69 14.91
C PHE A 97 -7.52 12.85 15.64
N GLY A 98 -8.76 13.19 15.25
CA GLY A 98 -9.56 14.19 15.96
C GLY A 98 -9.86 13.78 17.41
N LEU A 99 -10.08 12.49 17.66
CA LEU A 99 -10.28 11.96 19.01
C LEU A 99 -9.01 12.10 19.87
N LEU A 100 -7.85 11.76 19.29
CA LEU A 100 -6.56 11.85 19.99
C LEU A 100 -6.15 13.31 20.24
N ALA A 101 -6.50 14.22 19.33
CA ALA A 101 -6.28 15.66 19.50
C ALA A 101 -7.16 16.27 20.59
N TRP A 102 -8.31 15.66 20.89
CA TRP A 102 -9.21 16.14 21.95
C TRP A 102 -8.69 15.80 23.35
N ASN A 103 -8.29 14.53 23.55
CA ASN A 103 -7.80 14.05 24.84
C ASN A 103 -6.96 12.77 24.64
N ASP A 104 -5.81 12.71 25.29
CA ASP A 104 -4.85 11.60 25.23
C ASP A 104 -4.97 10.63 26.42
N SER A 105 -6.05 10.72 27.20
CA SER A 105 -6.31 9.79 28.31
C SER A 105 -6.46 8.34 27.84
N LYS A 106 -6.22 7.40 28.77
CA LYS A 106 -6.26 5.96 28.52
C LYS A 106 -7.53 5.48 27.79
N GLY A 107 -8.71 6.00 28.19
CA GLY A 107 -9.98 5.67 27.55
C GLY A 107 -10.09 6.14 26.10
N PHE A 108 -9.59 7.35 25.81
CA PHE A 108 -9.57 7.90 24.46
C PHE A 108 -8.60 7.16 23.55
N VAL A 109 -7.47 6.67 24.08
CA VAL A 109 -6.53 5.85 23.32
C VAL A 109 -7.13 4.49 22.91
N TYR A 110 -7.94 3.84 23.75
CA TYR A 110 -8.65 2.64 23.29
C TYR A 110 -9.69 2.95 22.21
N ALA A 111 -10.47 4.01 22.40
CA ALA A 111 -11.44 4.44 21.38
C ALA A 111 -10.73 4.83 20.06
N TYR A 112 -9.55 5.42 20.15
CA TYR A 112 -8.67 5.69 19.02
C TYR A 112 -8.30 4.41 18.27
N TYR A 113 -7.85 3.36 18.97
CA TYR A 113 -7.51 2.08 18.35
C TYR A 113 -8.70 1.45 17.62
N VAL A 114 -9.91 1.51 18.21
CA VAL A 114 -11.14 1.01 17.58
C VAL A 114 -11.46 1.80 16.31
N LEU A 115 -11.51 3.13 16.38
CA LEU A 115 -11.79 3.98 15.23
C LEU A 115 -10.72 3.86 14.14
N ARG A 116 -9.44 3.81 14.52
CA ARG A 116 -8.33 3.63 13.59
C ARG A 116 -8.39 2.26 12.91
N THR A 117 -8.81 1.21 13.61
CA THR A 117 -9.03 -0.12 13.00
C THR A 117 -10.09 -0.05 11.90
N ILE A 118 -11.25 0.53 12.20
CA ILE A 118 -12.34 0.70 11.23
C ILE A 118 -11.88 1.58 10.05
N SER A 119 -11.22 2.70 10.36
CA SER A 119 -10.67 3.58 9.34
C SER A 119 -9.67 2.85 8.45
N TYR A 120 -8.78 2.02 9.01
CA TYR A 120 -7.76 1.32 8.23
C TYR A 120 -8.36 0.24 7.34
N ILE A 121 -9.39 -0.46 7.81
CA ILE A 121 -10.13 -1.43 6.99
C ILE A 121 -10.73 -0.76 5.74
N ILE A 122 -11.21 0.47 5.87
CA ILE A 122 -11.89 1.21 4.79
C ILE A 122 -10.87 1.96 3.91
N SER A 123 -9.93 2.67 4.52
CA SER A 123 -9.07 3.66 3.86
C SER A 123 -7.75 3.08 3.36
N GLN A 124 -7.12 2.18 4.14
CA GLN A 124 -5.75 1.75 3.89
C GLN A 124 -5.69 0.92 2.60
N GLY A 125 -4.92 1.39 1.62
CA GLY A 125 -4.85 0.79 0.28
C GLY A 125 -5.97 1.24 -0.66
N SER A 126 -7.20 1.43 -0.16
CA SER A 126 -8.33 1.90 -0.98
C SER A 126 -8.09 3.29 -1.55
N ILE A 127 -7.54 4.21 -0.75
CA ILE A 127 -7.21 5.57 -1.22
C ILE A 127 -6.25 5.50 -2.42
N PHE A 128 -5.18 4.71 -2.34
CA PHE A 128 -4.23 4.55 -3.44
C PHE A 128 -4.88 3.89 -4.66
N CYS A 129 -5.66 2.83 -4.46
CA CYS A 129 -6.38 2.10 -5.53
C CYS A 129 -7.31 3.01 -6.32
N ILE A 130 -8.19 3.73 -5.62
CA ILE A 130 -9.19 4.61 -6.24
C ILE A 130 -8.50 5.81 -6.90
N SER A 131 -7.41 6.32 -6.32
CA SER A 131 -6.64 7.44 -6.89
C SER A 131 -5.96 7.07 -8.21
N VAL A 132 -5.34 5.89 -8.28
CA VAL A 132 -4.75 5.37 -9.53
C VAL A 132 -5.84 5.14 -10.58
N ALA A 133 -6.98 4.60 -10.17
CA ALA A 133 -8.08 4.36 -11.10
C ALA A 133 -8.74 5.68 -11.57
N TYR A 134 -8.84 6.71 -10.70
CA TYR A 134 -9.22 8.07 -11.11
C TYR A 134 -8.24 8.64 -12.13
N ALA A 135 -6.94 8.47 -11.91
CA ALA A 135 -5.95 8.95 -12.85
C ALA A 135 -6.05 8.25 -14.21
N ALA A 136 -6.46 6.98 -14.24
CA ALA A 136 -6.73 6.25 -15.47
C ALA A 136 -7.91 6.83 -16.26
N ASP A 137 -8.95 7.30 -15.59
CA ASP A 137 -10.13 7.90 -16.24
C ASP A 137 -9.84 9.25 -16.89
N VAL A 138 -8.95 10.04 -16.28
CA VAL A 138 -8.68 11.42 -16.71
C VAL A 138 -7.54 11.51 -17.71
N VAL A 139 -6.61 10.55 -17.70
CA VAL A 139 -5.40 10.58 -18.52
C VAL A 139 -5.52 9.65 -19.73
N GLU A 140 -5.12 10.17 -20.89
CA GLU A 140 -4.99 9.44 -22.16
C GLU A 140 -4.10 8.18 -22.02
N ASP A 141 -4.47 7.09 -22.71
CA ASP A 141 -3.84 5.77 -22.57
C ASP A 141 -2.30 5.78 -22.66
N GLY A 142 -1.75 6.50 -23.64
CA GLY A 142 -0.30 6.61 -23.85
C GLY A 142 0.46 7.32 -22.73
N LYS A 143 -0.23 8.08 -21.87
CA LYS A 143 0.37 8.89 -20.80
C LYS A 143 0.10 8.34 -19.39
N ARG A 144 -0.73 7.29 -19.26
CA ARG A 144 -1.10 6.68 -17.97
C ARG A 144 0.10 6.20 -17.16
N ALA A 145 1.10 5.61 -17.81
CA ALA A 145 2.33 5.16 -17.15
C ALA A 145 3.06 6.30 -16.43
N ILE A 146 3.11 7.49 -17.04
CA ILE A 146 3.71 8.69 -16.44
C ILE A 146 2.87 9.13 -15.23
N ALA A 147 1.54 9.18 -15.37
CA ALA A 147 0.65 9.56 -14.27
C ALA A 147 0.74 8.62 -13.06
N PHE A 148 0.79 7.30 -13.27
CA PHE A 148 0.95 6.32 -12.19
C PHE A 148 2.32 6.40 -11.53
N GLY A 149 3.36 6.67 -12.33
CA GLY A 149 4.71 6.96 -11.83
C GLY A 149 4.72 8.17 -10.90
N TRP A 150 4.04 9.26 -11.29
CA TRP A 150 3.89 10.45 -10.45
C TRP A 150 3.13 10.19 -9.15
N ILE A 151 2.02 9.46 -9.18
CA ILE A 151 1.25 9.11 -7.97
C ILE A 151 2.12 8.28 -7.00
N THR A 152 2.81 7.26 -7.51
CA THR A 152 3.66 6.38 -6.69
C THR A 152 4.90 7.10 -6.16
N GLY A 153 5.50 7.97 -6.98
CA GLY A 153 6.62 8.81 -6.58
C GLY A 153 6.20 9.83 -5.52
N LEU A 154 5.02 10.44 -5.66
CA LEU A 154 4.46 11.37 -4.69
C LEU A 154 4.14 10.67 -3.36
N PHE A 155 3.59 9.45 -3.40
CA PHE A 155 3.39 8.62 -2.21
C PHE A 155 4.71 8.41 -1.46
N SER A 156 5.75 7.96 -2.18
CA SER A 156 7.07 7.72 -1.58
C SER A 156 7.71 9.01 -1.03
N ALA A 157 7.62 10.12 -1.76
CA ALA A 157 8.12 11.42 -1.32
C ALA A 157 7.35 11.94 -0.08
N SER A 158 6.05 11.72 -0.03
CA SER A 158 5.19 12.09 1.10
C SER A 158 5.57 11.34 2.37
N HIS A 159 5.94 10.06 2.27
CA HIS A 159 6.43 9.30 3.41
C HIS A 159 7.74 9.87 3.97
N VAL A 160 8.71 10.19 3.09
CA VAL A 160 9.97 10.80 3.54
C VAL A 160 9.73 12.16 4.17
N LEU A 161 8.90 13.00 3.54
CA LEU A 161 8.57 14.33 4.03
C LEU A 161 7.76 14.30 5.33
N GLY A 162 6.83 13.35 5.48
CA GLY A 162 6.07 13.14 6.71
C GLY A 162 6.97 12.76 7.88
N ASN A 163 7.93 11.85 7.69
CA ASN A 163 8.92 11.52 8.71
C ASN A 163 9.84 12.70 9.05
N LEU A 164 10.27 13.47 8.03
CA LEU A 164 11.06 14.68 8.24
C LEU A 164 10.28 15.72 9.07
N LEU A 165 9.03 15.98 8.71
CA LEU A 165 8.16 16.92 9.42
C LEU A 165 7.88 16.43 10.84
N ALA A 166 7.65 15.15 11.04
CA ALA A 166 7.47 14.59 12.38
C ALA A 166 8.61 15.02 13.29
N ARG A 167 9.87 14.84 12.87
CA ARG A 167 11.05 15.23 13.67
C ARG A 167 11.06 16.70 14.11
N PHE A 168 10.67 17.62 13.23
CA PHE A 168 10.79 19.05 13.50
C PHE A 168 9.54 19.68 14.11
N LEU A 169 8.38 19.07 13.92
CA LEU A 169 7.13 19.59 14.44
C LEU A 169 6.92 19.18 15.90
N PRO A 170 6.28 20.05 16.71
CA PRO A 170 5.84 19.69 18.06
C PRO A 170 4.97 18.43 18.07
N GLU A 171 4.85 17.77 19.22
CA GLU A 171 3.94 16.62 19.42
C GLU A 171 2.44 17.01 19.42
N ASP A 172 2.11 18.23 18.97
CA ASP A 172 0.75 18.76 19.01
C ASP A 172 -0.10 18.14 17.89
N HIS A 173 -0.89 17.12 18.24
CA HIS A 173 -1.84 16.41 17.37
C HIS A 173 -2.86 17.32 16.64
N ILE A 174 -3.04 18.55 17.11
CA ILE A 174 -3.93 19.54 16.49
C ILE A 174 -3.47 19.85 15.06
N PHE A 175 -2.15 19.90 14.83
CA PHE A 175 -1.61 20.16 13.50
C PHE A 175 -1.92 18.99 12.55
N GLU A 176 -1.79 17.75 13.02
CA GLU A 176 -2.11 16.53 12.26
C GLU A 176 -3.59 16.49 11.85
N ALA A 177 -4.49 16.70 12.81
CA ALA A 177 -5.93 16.70 12.56
C ALA A 177 -6.34 17.80 11.57
N SER A 178 -5.73 18.99 11.66
CA SER A 178 -6.03 20.11 10.77
C SER A 178 -5.67 19.83 9.30
N LEU A 179 -4.54 19.16 9.04
CA LEU A 179 -4.13 18.77 7.70
C LEU A 179 -5.07 17.73 7.10
N LEU A 180 -5.50 16.76 7.90
CA LEU A 180 -6.41 15.71 7.45
C LEU A 180 -7.80 16.24 7.11
N ILE A 181 -8.29 17.25 7.83
CA ILE A 181 -9.58 17.92 7.53
C ILE A 181 -9.51 18.71 6.23
N PHE A 182 -8.37 19.34 5.94
CA PHE A 182 -8.19 20.10 4.70
C PHE A 182 -8.38 19.24 3.44
N CYS A 183 -7.92 17.99 3.45
CA CYS A 183 -7.92 17.12 2.28
C CYS A 183 -9.31 16.86 1.67
N PRO A 184 -10.31 16.30 2.41
CA PRO A 184 -11.63 16.07 1.86
C PRO A 184 -12.38 17.37 1.55
N VAL A 185 -12.17 18.45 2.32
CA VAL A 185 -12.78 19.76 2.00
C VAL A 185 -12.26 20.28 0.67
N TYR A 186 -10.94 20.23 0.44
CA TYR A 186 -10.33 20.64 -0.81
C TYR A 186 -10.80 19.77 -1.98
N MET A 187 -10.80 18.45 -1.82
CA MET A 187 -11.30 17.54 -2.86
C MET A 187 -12.78 17.76 -3.16
N GLN A 188 -13.61 18.03 -2.14
CA GLN A 188 -15.03 18.28 -2.35
C GLN A 188 -15.27 19.54 -3.21
N LEU A 189 -14.46 20.59 -3.00
CA LEU A 189 -14.57 21.86 -3.72
C LEU A 189 -14.00 21.80 -5.14
N PHE A 190 -12.84 21.16 -5.33
CA PHE A 190 -12.07 21.28 -6.58
C PHE A 190 -11.95 20.01 -7.41
N LEU A 191 -12.17 18.82 -6.84
CA LEU A 191 -12.10 17.58 -7.59
C LEU A 191 -13.38 17.40 -8.41
N VAL A 192 -13.23 17.08 -9.70
CA VAL A 192 -14.35 16.82 -10.60
C VAL A 192 -14.69 15.33 -10.52
N GLU A 193 -15.97 14.98 -10.58
CA GLU A 193 -16.39 13.58 -10.64
C GLU A 193 -16.17 13.03 -12.06
N THR A 194 -15.59 11.84 -12.18
CA THR A 194 -15.33 11.18 -13.48
C THR A 194 -16.45 10.24 -13.89
N VAL A 195 -17.21 9.70 -12.93
CA VAL A 195 -18.27 8.73 -13.17
C VAL A 195 -19.64 9.37 -12.97
N GLN A 196 -20.52 9.24 -13.95
CA GLN A 196 -21.90 9.73 -13.80
C GLN A 196 -22.66 8.89 -12.79
N ALA A 197 -23.17 9.54 -11.74
CA ALA A 197 -23.97 8.87 -10.72
C ALA A 197 -25.30 8.34 -11.31
N PRO A 198 -25.71 7.12 -10.99
CA PRO A 198 -26.99 6.58 -11.44
C PRO A 198 -28.18 7.29 -10.76
N PRO A 199 -29.39 7.27 -11.38
CA PRO A 199 -30.58 7.89 -10.82
C PRO A 199 -30.98 7.28 -9.46
N ARG A 200 -31.42 8.13 -8.52
CA ARG A 200 -31.68 7.85 -7.08
C ARG A 200 -32.69 6.73 -6.77
N GLN A 201 -33.53 6.33 -7.73
CA GLN A 201 -34.69 5.47 -7.44
C GLN A 201 -34.34 3.97 -7.32
N ASP A 202 -33.14 3.54 -7.75
CA ASP A 202 -32.66 2.14 -7.76
C ASP A 202 -31.42 1.90 -6.87
N GLN A 203 -31.15 2.81 -5.93
CA GLN A 203 -29.82 2.91 -5.32
C GLN A 203 -29.55 1.83 -4.26
N ASP A 204 -30.52 1.49 -3.41
CA ASP A 204 -30.33 0.52 -2.32
C ASP A 204 -30.21 -0.93 -2.84
N SER A 205 -31.02 -1.31 -3.81
CA SER A 205 -30.97 -2.63 -4.45
C SER A 205 -29.70 -2.83 -5.27
N ARG A 206 -29.19 -1.78 -5.94
CA ARG A 206 -27.91 -1.79 -6.63
C ARG A 206 -26.72 -1.90 -5.68
N CYS A 207 -26.75 -1.24 -4.52
CA CYS A 207 -25.65 -1.31 -3.56
C CYS A 207 -25.41 -2.75 -3.10
N PHE A 208 -26.49 -3.42 -2.68
CA PHE A 208 -26.40 -4.80 -2.24
C PHE A 208 -25.98 -5.74 -3.38
N ASN A 209 -26.52 -5.55 -4.58
CA ASN A 209 -26.13 -6.33 -5.76
C ASN A 209 -24.67 -6.08 -6.18
N SER A 210 -24.18 -4.85 -6.07
CA SER A 210 -22.78 -4.48 -6.36
C SER A 210 -21.82 -5.13 -5.35
N ILE A 211 -22.15 -5.08 -4.06
CA ILE A 211 -21.39 -5.77 -3.00
C ILE A 211 -21.38 -7.28 -3.25
N TYR A 212 -22.55 -7.88 -3.53
CA TYR A 212 -22.66 -9.31 -3.82
C TYR A 212 -21.84 -9.70 -5.05
N LYS A 213 -21.92 -8.91 -6.14
CA LYS A 213 -21.15 -9.10 -7.36
C LYS A 213 -19.65 -8.99 -7.10
N ALA A 214 -19.20 -7.99 -6.35
CA ALA A 214 -17.80 -7.80 -5.99
C ALA A 214 -17.26 -8.99 -5.18
N LEU A 215 -18.04 -9.48 -4.21
CA LEU A 215 -17.70 -10.66 -3.41
C LEU A 215 -17.66 -11.94 -4.26
N GLN A 216 -18.63 -12.13 -5.15
CA GLN A 216 -18.72 -13.28 -6.04
C GLN A 216 -17.55 -13.30 -7.03
N GLU A 217 -17.29 -12.18 -7.72
CA GLU A 217 -16.16 -12.04 -8.64
C GLU A 217 -14.83 -12.23 -7.92
N ARG A 218 -14.70 -11.71 -6.69
CA ARG A 218 -13.50 -11.93 -5.86
C ARG A 218 -13.31 -13.40 -5.52
N CYS A 219 -14.36 -14.10 -5.10
CA CYS A 219 -14.29 -15.54 -4.79
C CYS A 219 -13.88 -16.35 -6.01
N VAL A 220 -14.47 -16.07 -7.19
CA VAL A 220 -14.11 -16.73 -8.45
C VAL A 220 -12.67 -16.42 -8.84
N SER A 221 -12.27 -15.14 -8.79
CA SER A 221 -10.91 -14.70 -9.12
C SER A 221 -9.86 -15.31 -8.19
N MET A 222 -10.10 -15.34 -6.88
CA MET A 222 -9.18 -15.98 -5.93
C MET A 222 -9.07 -17.48 -6.18
N ARG A 223 -10.19 -18.16 -6.44
CA ARG A 223 -10.17 -19.60 -6.77
C ARG A 223 -9.37 -19.87 -8.04
N ASN A 224 -9.55 -19.05 -9.07
CA ASN A 224 -8.81 -19.17 -10.33
C ASN A 224 -7.32 -18.89 -10.13
N ALA A 225 -6.97 -17.84 -9.37
CA ALA A 225 -5.58 -17.51 -9.05
C ALA A 225 -4.89 -18.64 -8.27
N VAL A 226 -5.57 -19.20 -7.26
CA VAL A 226 -5.07 -20.35 -6.49
C VAL A 226 -4.86 -21.57 -7.40
N ASN A 227 -5.80 -21.88 -8.28
CA ASN A 227 -5.67 -22.97 -9.23
C ASN A 227 -4.46 -22.79 -10.18
N VAL A 228 -4.23 -21.57 -10.67
CA VAL A 228 -3.07 -21.25 -11.53
C VAL A 228 -1.75 -21.38 -10.76
N VAL A 229 -1.70 -20.84 -9.54
CA VAL A 229 -0.50 -20.90 -8.68
C VAL A 229 -0.16 -22.34 -8.30
N ILE A 230 -1.16 -23.17 -7.97
CA ILE A 230 -0.93 -24.57 -7.61
C ILE A 230 -0.44 -25.39 -8.81
N ARG A 231 -0.91 -25.08 -10.03
CA ARG A 231 -0.53 -25.82 -11.25
C ARG A 231 0.88 -25.51 -11.75
N SER A 232 1.43 -24.33 -11.46
CA SER A 232 2.78 -23.94 -11.87
C SER A 232 3.76 -24.01 -10.69
N GLU A 233 4.72 -24.93 -10.74
CA GLU A 233 5.76 -25.06 -9.71
C GLU A 233 6.58 -23.78 -9.50
N THR A 234 6.80 -22.99 -10.54
CA THR A 234 7.50 -21.70 -10.44
C THR A 234 6.66 -20.68 -9.67
N LEU A 235 5.37 -20.55 -9.99
CA LEU A 235 4.48 -19.60 -9.33
C LEU A 235 4.21 -20.01 -7.88
N LYS A 236 4.05 -21.31 -7.60
CA LYS A 236 3.92 -21.86 -6.25
C LYS A 236 5.12 -21.51 -5.38
N ARG A 237 6.35 -21.64 -5.89
CA ARG A 237 7.57 -21.26 -5.16
C ARG A 237 7.63 -19.77 -4.87
N ILE A 238 7.36 -18.92 -5.86
CA ILE A 238 7.36 -17.47 -5.68
C ILE A 238 6.30 -17.06 -4.64
N ALA A 239 5.09 -17.59 -4.76
CA ALA A 239 4.00 -17.32 -3.82
C ALA A 239 4.37 -17.71 -2.38
N LEU A 240 5.01 -18.88 -2.19
CA LEU A 240 5.45 -19.33 -0.87
C LEU A 240 6.52 -18.40 -0.29
N ILE A 241 7.52 -18.02 -1.09
CA ILE A 241 8.58 -17.09 -0.65
C ILE A 241 7.97 -15.74 -0.29
N SER A 242 7.10 -15.18 -1.13
CA SER A 242 6.42 -13.90 -0.87
C SER A 242 5.57 -13.95 0.40
N PHE A 243 4.84 -15.05 0.63
CA PHE A 243 4.02 -15.24 1.82
C PHE A 243 4.85 -15.18 3.11
N PHE A 244 5.90 -15.99 3.21
CA PHE A 244 6.74 -16.00 4.42
C PHE A 244 7.52 -14.69 4.59
N TYR A 245 7.95 -14.08 3.49
CA TYR A 245 8.64 -12.79 3.53
C TYR A 245 7.75 -11.68 4.06
N GLU A 246 6.54 -11.51 3.51
CA GLU A 246 5.62 -10.45 3.93
C GLU A 246 5.11 -10.70 5.36
N LEU A 247 4.84 -11.95 5.74
CA LEU A 247 4.48 -12.31 7.12
C LEU A 247 5.58 -11.88 8.12
N GLY A 248 6.85 -12.19 7.83
CA GLY A 248 7.97 -11.81 8.68
C GLY A 248 8.20 -10.31 8.74
N MET A 249 8.22 -9.64 7.59
CA MET A 249 8.47 -8.21 7.48
C MET A 249 7.36 -7.36 8.10
N SER A 250 6.10 -7.80 7.96
CA SER A 250 4.96 -7.20 8.62
C SER A 250 5.06 -7.30 10.14
N GLY A 251 5.37 -8.49 10.65
CA GLY A 251 5.60 -8.70 12.08
C GLY A 251 6.67 -7.76 12.64
N ILE A 252 7.81 -7.65 11.96
CA ILE A 252 8.87 -6.70 12.33
C ILE A 252 8.33 -5.27 12.32
N SER A 253 7.70 -4.83 11.23
CA SER A 253 7.22 -3.45 11.06
C SER A 253 6.17 -3.07 12.12
N SER A 254 5.36 -4.03 12.59
CA SER A 254 4.32 -3.79 13.59
C SER A 254 4.85 -3.54 15.01
N VAL A 255 5.98 -4.16 15.38
CA VAL A 255 6.54 -4.11 16.73
C VAL A 255 7.80 -3.25 16.83
N LEU A 256 8.48 -3.00 15.71
CA LEU A 256 9.82 -2.41 15.66
C LEU A 256 9.97 -1.14 16.50
N LEU A 257 9.10 -0.15 16.31
CA LEU A 257 9.23 1.14 17.00
C LEU A 257 8.99 1.00 18.52
N TYR A 258 8.04 0.15 18.92
CA TYR A 258 7.81 -0.14 20.34
C TYR A 258 8.97 -0.92 20.96
N TYR A 259 9.58 -1.84 20.22
CA TYR A 259 10.80 -2.54 20.64
C TYR A 259 11.95 -1.55 20.84
N LEU A 260 12.20 -0.65 19.87
CA LEU A 260 13.26 0.36 19.97
C LEU A 260 13.03 1.32 21.14
N LYS A 261 11.78 1.70 21.39
CA LYS A 261 11.41 2.46 22.60
C LYS A 261 11.76 1.69 23.88
N SER A 262 11.34 0.43 23.94
CA SER A 262 11.49 -0.41 25.13
C SER A 262 12.96 -0.77 25.42
N ALA A 263 13.76 -1.05 24.39
CA ALA A 263 15.13 -1.52 24.52
C ALA A 263 16.14 -0.37 24.69
N PHE A 264 15.93 0.74 23.98
CA PHE A 264 16.91 1.84 23.91
C PHE A 264 16.36 3.19 24.39
N GLY A 265 15.08 3.26 24.79
CA GLY A 265 14.47 4.52 25.21
C GLY A 265 14.28 5.51 24.06
N PHE A 266 14.18 5.03 22.82
CA PHE A 266 14.05 5.90 21.67
C PHE A 266 12.80 6.78 21.76
N ASN A 267 12.94 8.01 21.27
CA ASN A 267 11.87 8.98 21.17
C ASN A 267 11.46 9.17 19.70
N LYS A 268 10.36 9.90 19.51
CA LYS A 268 9.84 10.36 18.21
C LYS A 268 10.94 10.76 17.22
N ASN A 269 11.90 11.59 17.64
CA ASN A 269 12.94 12.12 16.76
C ASN A 269 13.85 11.03 16.18
N GLN A 270 14.18 10.01 16.96
CA GLN A 270 15.00 8.88 16.53
C GLN A 270 14.21 7.91 15.66
N PHE A 271 12.92 7.70 15.95
CA PHE A 271 12.04 6.94 15.05
C PHE A 271 11.95 7.59 13.67
N SER A 272 11.72 8.90 13.64
CA SER A 272 11.67 9.68 12.39
C SER A 272 12.97 9.61 11.60
N GLU A 273 14.13 9.65 12.25
CA GLU A 273 15.43 9.50 11.58
C GLU A 273 15.57 8.13 10.90
N ILE A 274 15.24 7.05 11.60
CA ILE A 274 15.30 5.69 11.07
C ILE A 274 14.33 5.50 9.91
N LEU A 275 13.08 5.92 10.07
CA LEU A 275 12.06 5.81 9.03
C LEU A 275 12.42 6.65 7.79
N MET A 276 12.96 7.85 7.99
CA MET A 276 13.46 8.69 6.90
C MET A 276 14.65 8.04 6.18
N MET A 277 15.59 7.43 6.92
CA MET A 277 16.72 6.72 6.34
C MET A 277 16.26 5.57 5.43
N VAL A 278 15.30 4.76 5.91
CA VAL A 278 14.71 3.68 5.12
C VAL A 278 13.93 4.23 3.92
N GLY A 279 13.17 5.32 4.09
CA GLY A 279 12.39 5.95 3.02
C GLY A 279 13.26 6.52 1.90
N ILE A 280 14.29 7.30 2.24
CA ILE A 280 15.27 7.82 1.27
C ILE A 280 16.00 6.66 0.59
N GLY A 281 16.43 5.67 1.38
CA GLY A 281 17.06 4.45 0.87
C GLY A 281 16.20 3.71 -0.14
N SER A 282 14.90 3.59 0.14
CA SER A 282 13.92 2.97 -0.75
C SER A 282 13.82 3.70 -2.09
N ILE A 283 13.73 5.03 -2.08
CA ILE A 283 13.66 5.85 -3.29
C ILE A 283 14.95 5.71 -4.12
N VAL A 284 16.11 5.85 -3.47
CA VAL A 284 17.42 5.71 -4.13
C VAL A 284 17.56 4.31 -4.75
N SER A 285 17.14 3.28 -4.03
CA SER A 285 17.20 1.92 -4.53
C SER A 285 16.33 1.66 -5.74
N GLN A 286 15.11 2.18 -5.74
CA GLN A 286 14.18 1.98 -6.86
C GLN A 286 14.58 2.78 -8.10
N ILE A 287 15.09 4.00 -7.93
CA ILE A 287 15.42 4.90 -9.05
C ILE A 287 16.83 4.64 -9.60
N LEU A 288 17.81 4.36 -8.73
CA LEU A 288 19.21 4.26 -9.13
C LEU A 288 19.73 2.81 -9.08
N VAL A 289 19.59 2.14 -7.94
CA VAL A 289 20.22 0.82 -7.73
C VAL A 289 19.59 -0.24 -8.63
N LEU A 290 18.26 -0.33 -8.67
CA LEU A 290 17.56 -1.35 -9.44
C LEU A 290 17.85 -1.24 -10.94
N PRO A 291 17.71 -0.07 -11.61
CA PRO A 291 17.98 0.02 -13.05
C PRO A 291 19.45 -0.23 -13.41
N VAL A 292 20.39 0.09 -12.53
CA VAL A 292 21.84 -0.11 -12.76
C VAL A 292 22.26 -1.56 -12.54
N VAL A 293 21.75 -2.21 -11.48
CA VAL A 293 22.16 -3.58 -11.11
C VAL A 293 21.41 -4.64 -11.92
N ASN A 294 20.16 -4.38 -12.30
CA ASN A 294 19.34 -5.33 -13.06
C ASN A 294 20.00 -5.85 -14.34
N PRO A 295 20.56 -5.01 -15.24
CA PRO A 295 21.22 -5.51 -16.45
C PRO A 295 22.53 -6.26 -16.18
N LEU A 296 23.18 -6.03 -15.03
CA LEU A 296 24.48 -6.62 -14.70
C LEU A 296 24.36 -8.03 -14.11
N VAL A 297 23.38 -8.22 -13.22
CA VAL A 297 23.34 -9.36 -12.28
C VAL A 297 22.05 -10.18 -12.44
N GLY A 298 21.01 -9.60 -13.06
CA GLY A 298 19.72 -10.24 -13.29
C GLY A 298 18.83 -10.32 -12.04
N GLU A 299 17.52 -10.47 -12.27
CA GLU A 299 16.48 -10.35 -11.23
C GLU A 299 16.56 -11.44 -10.16
N LYS A 300 16.90 -12.68 -10.54
CA LYS A 300 17.00 -13.80 -9.58
C LYS A 300 18.07 -13.55 -8.53
N VAL A 301 19.21 -13.00 -8.93
CA VAL A 301 20.31 -12.72 -8.01
C VAL A 301 19.99 -11.49 -7.16
N ILE A 302 19.36 -10.46 -7.73
CA ILE A 302 18.84 -9.32 -6.95
C ILE A 302 17.88 -9.79 -5.87
N LEU A 303 16.96 -10.69 -6.20
CA LEU A 303 16.02 -11.27 -5.23
C LEU A 303 16.77 -11.99 -4.10
N CYS A 304 17.75 -12.85 -4.42
CA CYS A 304 18.55 -13.54 -3.42
C CYS A 304 19.33 -12.58 -2.51
N ILE A 305 19.97 -11.55 -3.07
CA ILE A 305 20.69 -10.53 -2.32
C ILE A 305 19.75 -9.75 -1.40
N ALA A 306 18.57 -9.36 -1.90
CA ALA A 306 17.60 -8.60 -1.15
C ALA A 306 16.97 -9.42 0.00
N ILE A 307 16.69 -10.71 -0.21
CA ILE A 307 16.26 -11.63 0.86
C ILE A 307 17.38 -11.82 1.89
N PHE A 308 18.62 -12.04 1.47
CA PHE A 308 19.74 -12.16 2.39
C PHE A 308 19.93 -10.88 3.23
N SER A 309 19.79 -9.72 2.60
CA SER A 309 19.79 -8.42 3.28
C SER A 309 18.65 -8.30 4.29
N SER A 310 17.46 -8.85 4.00
CA SER A 310 16.34 -8.86 4.95
C SER A 310 16.59 -9.73 6.19
N ILE A 311 17.34 -10.83 6.03
CA ILE A 311 17.77 -11.68 7.16
C ILE A 311 18.74 -10.91 8.05
N ILE A 312 19.73 -10.24 7.45
CA ILE A 312 20.68 -9.39 8.19
C ILE A 312 19.93 -8.27 8.92
N TYR A 313 18.99 -7.60 8.24
CA TYR A 313 18.12 -6.57 8.81
C TYR A 313 17.36 -7.07 10.05
N ALA A 314 16.71 -8.23 9.95
CA ALA A 314 15.97 -8.83 11.07
C ALA A 314 16.90 -9.22 12.22
N LEU A 315 18.07 -9.82 11.93
CA LEU A 315 19.05 -10.22 12.94
C LEU A 315 19.65 -9.02 13.67
N LEU A 316 20.03 -7.96 12.94
CA LEU A 316 20.59 -6.75 13.54
C LEU A 316 19.59 -6.04 14.44
N TYR A 317 18.30 -6.01 14.07
CA TYR A 317 17.27 -5.47 14.96
C TYR A 317 17.00 -6.38 16.17
N GLY A 318 16.91 -7.69 15.97
CA GLY A 318 16.63 -8.64 17.07
C GLY A 318 17.78 -8.78 18.08
N LEU A 319 19.02 -8.65 17.63
CA LEU A 319 20.24 -8.77 18.44
C LEU A 319 20.89 -7.42 18.74
N ALA A 320 20.17 -6.32 18.60
CA ALA A 320 20.73 -4.99 18.82
C ALA A 320 21.24 -4.85 20.27
N TRP A 321 22.55 -4.65 20.43
CA TRP A 321 23.19 -4.47 21.74
C TRP A 321 23.48 -2.99 22.07
N ALA A 322 23.38 -2.10 21.09
CA ALA A 322 23.68 -0.69 21.23
C ALA A 322 22.75 0.18 20.37
N PRO A 323 22.48 1.44 20.78
CA PRO A 323 21.60 2.37 20.06
C PRO A 323 21.97 2.66 18.59
N TRP A 324 23.24 2.48 18.19
CA TRP A 324 23.65 2.71 16.80
C TRP A 324 23.33 1.53 15.88
N VAL A 325 23.14 0.31 16.42
CA VAL A 325 22.87 -0.91 15.65
C VAL A 325 21.56 -0.82 14.85
N PRO A 326 20.45 -0.28 15.41
CA PRO A 326 19.25 0.07 14.65
C PRO A 326 19.49 0.90 13.38
N TYR A 327 20.35 1.91 13.44
CA TYR A 327 20.68 2.75 12.28
C TYR A 327 21.50 1.99 11.23
N LEU A 328 22.42 1.14 11.67
CA LEU A 328 23.12 0.23 10.75
C LEU A 328 22.13 -0.73 10.08
N SER A 329 21.19 -1.31 10.84
CA SER A 329 20.15 -2.17 10.30
C SER A 329 19.29 -1.44 9.27
N ALA A 330 18.86 -0.21 9.57
CA ALA A 330 18.11 0.64 8.65
C ALA A 330 18.83 0.89 7.31
N SER A 331 20.17 0.89 7.30
CA SER A 331 20.97 1.00 6.06
C SER A 331 20.77 -0.22 5.13
N PHE A 332 20.60 -1.41 5.69
CA PHE A 332 20.22 -2.61 4.90
C PHE A 332 18.79 -2.52 4.36
N GLY A 333 17.99 -1.57 4.87
CA GLY A 333 16.72 -1.11 4.30
C GLY A 333 16.78 -0.77 2.83
N VAL A 334 17.87 -0.13 2.42
CA VAL A 334 18.16 0.23 1.03
C VAL A 334 18.09 -1.01 0.14
N ILE A 335 18.67 -2.13 0.58
CA ILE A 335 18.84 -3.32 -0.27
C ILE A 335 17.61 -4.22 -0.23
N TYR A 336 17.01 -4.48 0.95
CA TYR A 336 15.88 -5.41 1.03
C TYR A 336 14.61 -4.86 0.36
N VAL A 337 14.46 -3.54 0.23
CA VAL A 337 13.32 -2.93 -0.48
C VAL A 337 13.18 -3.46 -1.91
N LEU A 338 14.29 -3.93 -2.51
CA LEU A 338 14.31 -4.51 -3.86
C LEU A 338 13.57 -5.86 -3.97
N VAL A 339 13.21 -6.50 -2.85
CA VAL A 339 12.45 -7.76 -2.87
C VAL A 339 11.13 -7.59 -3.63
N LYS A 340 10.35 -6.54 -3.33
CA LYS A 340 9.03 -6.32 -3.94
C LYS A 340 9.08 -6.16 -5.47
N PRO A 341 9.91 -5.27 -6.06
CA PRO A 341 10.00 -5.16 -7.51
C PRO A 341 10.63 -6.39 -8.18
N ALA A 342 11.53 -7.12 -7.51
CA ALA A 342 12.12 -8.34 -8.04
C ALA A 342 11.15 -9.53 -8.08
N MET A 343 10.13 -9.54 -7.21
CA MET A 343 9.12 -10.61 -7.15
C MET A 343 7.97 -10.46 -8.16
N ASN A 344 8.00 -9.46 -9.06
CA ASN A 344 6.89 -9.09 -9.95
C ASN A 344 6.18 -10.30 -10.60
N PRO A 345 5.02 -10.74 -10.06
CA PRO A 345 4.40 -12.01 -10.43
C PRO A 345 3.87 -11.97 -11.86
N GLN A 346 3.50 -10.78 -12.35
CA GLN A 346 3.00 -10.57 -13.70
C GLN A 346 4.03 -10.90 -14.79
N LYS A 347 5.32 -10.65 -14.50
CA LYS A 347 6.41 -11.04 -15.39
C LYS A 347 6.60 -12.55 -15.39
N ALA A 348 6.57 -13.17 -14.20
CA ALA A 348 6.66 -14.63 -14.06
C ALA A 348 5.48 -15.35 -14.75
N THR A 349 4.27 -14.80 -14.69
CA THR A 349 3.10 -15.32 -15.41
C THR A 349 3.29 -15.22 -16.92
N ARG A 350 3.76 -14.08 -17.43
CA ARG A 350 4.07 -13.92 -18.88
C ARG A 350 5.14 -14.90 -19.36
N GLU A 351 6.20 -15.10 -18.57
CA GLU A 351 7.26 -16.07 -18.88
C GLU A 351 6.75 -17.51 -18.84
N THR A 352 5.84 -17.84 -17.91
CA THR A 352 5.22 -19.17 -17.83
C THR A 352 4.36 -19.44 -19.07
N ILE A 353 3.50 -18.49 -19.45
CA ILE A 353 2.63 -18.60 -20.64
C ILE A 353 3.48 -18.70 -21.92
N ALA A 354 4.50 -17.85 -22.06
CA ALA A 354 5.42 -17.89 -23.20
C ALA A 354 6.22 -19.21 -23.26
N GLY A 355 6.52 -19.84 -22.12
CA GLY A 355 7.16 -21.14 -22.03
C GLY A 355 6.23 -22.28 -22.47
N THR A 356 4.96 -22.25 -22.05
CA THR A 356 3.94 -23.25 -22.46
C THR A 356 3.63 -23.18 -23.96
N LEU A 357 3.68 -22.00 -24.56
CA LEU A 357 3.52 -21.82 -26.02
C LEU A 357 4.70 -22.34 -26.85
N LYS A 358 5.88 -22.53 -26.25
CA LYS A 358 7.09 -23.02 -26.94
C LYS A 358 7.27 -24.54 -26.88
N THR A 359 6.48 -25.26 -26.11
CA THR A 359 6.52 -26.73 -26.02
C THR A 359 5.55 -27.36 -27.03
N PRO A 360 6.02 -28.11 -28.05
CA PRO A 360 5.14 -28.85 -28.94
C PRO A 360 4.69 -30.14 -28.23
N SER A 361 3.55 -30.12 -27.56
CA SER A 361 2.94 -31.34 -27.00
C SER A 361 1.41 -31.33 -27.05
N SER A 362 0.87 -31.88 -28.14
CA SER A 362 -0.21 -32.90 -28.21
C SER A 362 -1.37 -32.90 -27.19
N HIS A 363 -1.89 -31.74 -26.78
CA HIS A 363 -3.19 -31.67 -26.11
C HIS A 363 -4.03 -30.51 -26.67
N ASP A 364 -4.64 -30.76 -27.83
CA ASP A 364 -5.56 -29.87 -28.54
C ASP A 364 -6.91 -29.62 -27.81
N ASN A 365 -7.06 -30.04 -26.55
CA ASN A 365 -8.24 -29.79 -25.74
C ASN A 365 -8.05 -28.70 -24.66
N PHE A 366 -6.87 -28.07 -24.57
CA PHE A 366 -6.57 -27.07 -23.52
C PHE A 366 -6.62 -25.61 -24.00
N LEU A 367 -6.83 -25.38 -25.29
CA LEU A 367 -6.94 -24.03 -25.86
C LEU A 367 -8.22 -23.27 -25.44
N PRO A 368 -9.43 -23.88 -25.34
CA PRO A 368 -10.65 -23.10 -25.14
C PRO A 368 -10.83 -22.50 -23.73
N GLU A 369 -10.28 -23.13 -22.67
CA GLU A 369 -10.45 -22.64 -21.29
C GLU A 369 -9.41 -21.59 -20.87
N LEU A 370 -8.26 -21.53 -21.55
CA LEU A 370 -7.32 -20.40 -21.45
C LEU A 370 -7.69 -19.27 -22.41
N LEU A 371 -8.24 -19.59 -23.60
CA LEU A 371 -8.76 -18.59 -24.55
C LEU A 371 -10.12 -18.03 -24.13
N ALA A 372 -10.92 -18.69 -23.28
CA ALA A 372 -12.15 -18.07 -22.74
C ALA A 372 -11.87 -16.92 -21.76
N ALA A 373 -10.62 -16.71 -21.34
CA ALA A 373 -10.18 -15.50 -20.66
C ALA A 373 -9.71 -14.39 -21.63
N ASP A 374 -9.58 -14.70 -22.93
CA ASP A 374 -9.03 -13.83 -23.99
C ASP A 374 -9.89 -13.77 -25.29
N ASP A 375 -11.04 -14.45 -25.39
CA ASP A 375 -11.89 -14.45 -26.58
C ASP A 375 -12.82 -13.21 -26.60
N MET A 376 -12.23 -12.08 -26.97
CA MET A 376 -12.78 -11.29 -28.07
C MET A 376 -11.70 -11.17 -29.15
N THR A 377 -11.87 -11.95 -30.20
CA THR A 377 -11.06 -11.99 -31.43
C THR A 377 -10.94 -10.60 -32.06
N TYR A 378 -9.73 -10.04 -32.18
CA TYR A 378 -9.26 -9.20 -33.32
C TYR A 378 -7.70 -9.16 -33.32
N PRO A 379 -7.04 -8.97 -34.47
CA PRO A 379 -5.69 -9.43 -34.74
C PRO A 379 -4.59 -8.45 -34.33
N SER A 380 -3.40 -9.01 -34.10
CA SER A 380 -2.05 -8.43 -34.29
C SER A 380 -1.70 -7.10 -33.60
N ASP A 381 -0.73 -7.20 -32.68
CA ASP A 381 0.28 -6.18 -32.36
C ASP A 381 -0.22 -4.73 -32.17
N GLU A 382 -0.86 -4.43 -31.02
CA GLU A 382 -0.78 -3.10 -30.34
C GLU A 382 -1.59 -2.97 -29.03
N TYR A 383 -2.38 -3.97 -28.61
CA TYR A 383 -3.46 -3.76 -27.63
C TYR A 383 -3.35 -4.51 -26.27
N VAL A 384 -2.16 -4.67 -25.68
CA VAL A 384 -2.02 -5.25 -24.31
C VAL A 384 -2.22 -4.20 -23.19
N GLN A 385 -2.61 -2.97 -23.53
CA GLN A 385 -2.70 -1.86 -22.57
C GLN A 385 -4.13 -1.53 -22.08
N GLU A 386 -5.17 -2.23 -22.53
CA GLU A 386 -6.55 -1.82 -22.23
C GLU A 386 -7.34 -2.79 -21.34
N ARG A 387 -7.84 -2.24 -20.23
CA ARG A 387 -8.94 -2.75 -19.37
C ARG A 387 -8.70 -4.00 -18.51
N LEU A 388 -7.56 -4.10 -17.84
CA LEU A 388 -7.64 -4.58 -16.46
C LEU A 388 -7.89 -3.35 -15.57
N PRO A 389 -9.02 -3.27 -14.83
CA PRO A 389 -9.26 -2.14 -13.94
C PRO A 389 -8.05 -2.03 -13.01
N LEU A 390 -7.39 -0.88 -12.97
CA LEU A 390 -6.13 -0.73 -12.24
C LEU A 390 -6.23 -1.00 -10.73
N CYS A 391 -7.44 -1.04 -10.18
CA CYS A 391 -7.68 -1.60 -8.86
C CYS A 391 -7.37 -3.11 -8.77
N ARG A 392 -7.55 -3.90 -9.84
CA ARG A 392 -7.04 -5.28 -9.96
C ARG A 392 -5.51 -5.36 -10.03
N LEU A 393 -4.81 -4.35 -10.59
CA LEU A 393 -3.34 -4.30 -10.59
C LEU A 393 -2.75 -3.87 -9.24
N GLY A 394 -3.35 -2.88 -8.56
CA GLY A 394 -3.01 -2.54 -7.18
C GLY A 394 -3.27 -3.71 -6.22
N MET A 395 -4.34 -4.47 -6.50
CA MET A 395 -4.60 -5.74 -5.81
C MET A 395 -3.49 -6.76 -6.02
N TYR A 396 -2.76 -6.84 -7.15
CA TYR A 396 -1.66 -7.82 -7.29
C TYR A 396 -0.42 -7.46 -6.44
N TYR A 397 -0.13 -6.17 -6.27
CA TYR A 397 0.90 -5.69 -5.33
C TYR A 397 0.51 -5.89 -3.85
N GLN A 398 -0.80 -5.91 -3.55
CA GLN A 398 -1.32 -6.11 -2.19
C GLN A 398 -1.86 -7.53 -1.91
N LEU A 399 -2.04 -8.36 -2.93
CA LEU A 399 -2.46 -9.78 -2.84
C LEU A 399 -1.36 -10.63 -2.22
N PHE A 400 -0.10 -10.19 -2.33
CA PHE A 400 1.03 -10.78 -1.64
C PHE A 400 1.46 -9.98 -0.41
N ALA A 401 1.14 -8.68 -0.33
CA ALA A 401 1.34 -7.85 0.87
C ALA A 401 0.09 -7.82 1.77
N VAL A 402 -0.30 -8.99 2.28
CA VAL A 402 -1.08 -9.03 3.53
C VAL A 402 -0.07 -8.92 4.68
N PRO A 403 -0.33 -8.09 5.71
CA PRO A 403 0.46 -8.11 6.93
C PRO A 403 0.42 -9.46 7.65
#